data_AF-A0AAE1DUN8-F1
#
_entry.id   AF-A0AAE1DUN8-F1
#
_cell.length_a   1.000
_cell.length_b   1.000
_cell.length_c   1.000
_cell.angle_alpha   90.00
_cell.angle_beta   90.00
_cell.angle_gamma   90.00
#
_symmetry.space_group_name_H-M   'P 1'
#
loop_
_entity.id
_entity.type
_entity.pdbx_description
1 polymer ?
#
loop_
_entity_poly.entity_id
_entity_poly.type
_entity_poly.pdbx_seq_one_letter_code
_entity_poly.pdbx_strand_id
1 'polypeptide(L)'
;MPVVCERDMNNDVNKVYPKYIMTPQFTLKREILCDTQTDGGRWTIIQRRTKGDVFFNRDWASYREGFGKLDGDFWLGNEAILILTYVQPHELRVEIQSGGKAYFARYASFKLESESDK
;
A
#
# COMPACT_ATOMS: atom_id res chain seq x y z
N MET A 1 -14.75 -12.70 -2.82
CA MET A 1 -13.35 -12.90 -2.42
C MET A 1 -12.75 -11.52 -2.19
N PRO A 2 -11.99 -11.29 -1.10
CA PRO A 2 -11.36 -9.98 -0.91
C PRO A 2 -10.35 -9.75 -2.02
N VAL A 3 -10.56 -8.71 -2.83
CA VAL A 3 -9.64 -8.36 -3.92
C VAL A 3 -8.38 -7.78 -3.30
N VAL A 4 -7.34 -8.61 -3.21
CA VAL A 4 -5.95 -8.15 -3.15
C VAL A 4 -5.51 -7.93 -4.59
N CYS A 5 -4.61 -6.98 -4.85
CA CYS A 5 -4.15 -6.64 -6.20
C CYS A 5 -3.94 -7.88 -7.08
N GLU A 6 -4.64 -7.93 -8.22
CA GLU A 6 -4.53 -9.03 -9.18
C GLU A 6 -3.61 -8.64 -10.33
N ARG A 7 -3.14 -9.64 -11.10
CA ARG A 7 -2.40 -9.37 -12.32
C ARG A 7 -3.37 -8.79 -13.36
N ASP A 8 -2.99 -7.69 -13.99
CA ASP A 8 -3.74 -7.13 -15.11
C ASP A 8 -3.18 -7.66 -16.44
N MET A 9 -4.07 -8.11 -17.33
CA MET A 9 -3.74 -8.58 -18.68
C MET A 9 -3.75 -7.45 -19.73
N ASN A 10 -4.17 -6.23 -19.35
CA ASN A 10 -4.28 -5.07 -20.24
C ASN A 10 -3.04 -4.15 -20.23
N ASN A 11 -1.92 -4.58 -19.64
CA ASN A 11 -0.66 -3.81 -19.56
C ASN A 11 -0.73 -2.44 -18.87
N ASP A 12 -1.75 -2.17 -18.04
CA ASP A 12 -1.75 -0.99 -17.17
C ASP A 12 -0.86 -1.25 -15.95
N VAL A 13 0.25 -0.52 -15.82
CA VAL A 13 1.22 -0.66 -14.72
C VAL A 13 0.58 -0.32 -13.37
N ASN A 14 -0.31 0.68 -13.34
CA ASN A 14 -0.83 1.26 -12.11
C ASN A 14 -2.35 1.31 -12.15
N LYS A 15 -2.98 0.37 -11.45
CA LYS A 15 -4.44 0.27 -11.43
C LYS A 15 -5.02 0.59 -10.06
N VAL A 16 -6.01 1.46 -10.03
CA VAL A 16 -6.78 1.73 -8.82
C VAL A 16 -7.90 0.70 -8.73
N TYR A 17 -7.93 -0.05 -7.63
CA TYR A 17 -9.02 -0.97 -7.34
C TYR A 17 -9.96 -0.35 -6.30
N PRO A 18 -11.29 -0.42 -6.53
CA PRO A 18 -12.24 -0.09 -5.49
C PRO A 18 -12.05 -1.01 -4.28
N LYS A 19 -12.53 -0.57 -3.12
CA LYS A 19 -12.55 -1.34 -1.88
C LYS A 19 -13.23 -2.71 -2.06
N TYR A 20 -12.59 -3.80 -1.62
CA TYR A 20 -13.26 -5.12 -1.52
C TYR A 20 -12.86 -6.01 -0.32
N ILE A 21 -12.11 -5.51 0.67
CA ILE A 21 -11.80 -6.32 1.87
C ILE A 21 -12.89 -6.12 2.94
N MET A 22 -13.65 -7.19 3.18
CA MET A 22 -14.64 -7.29 4.25
C MET A 22 -14.43 -8.62 4.97
N THR A 23 -14.11 -8.54 6.26
CA THR A 23 -13.95 -9.66 7.18
C THR A 23 -14.85 -9.42 8.41
N PRO A 24 -15.13 -10.45 9.23
CA PRO A 24 -15.91 -10.23 10.45
C PRO A 24 -15.28 -9.20 11.40
N GLN A 25 -13.95 -9.10 11.42
CA GLN A 25 -13.21 -8.19 12.29
C GLN A 25 -12.99 -6.81 11.67
N PHE A 26 -12.87 -6.73 10.34
CA PHE A 26 -12.41 -5.51 9.67
C PHE A 26 -13.10 -5.24 8.34
N THR A 27 -13.28 -3.95 8.05
CA THR A 27 -13.76 -3.46 6.74
C THR A 27 -12.83 -2.34 6.25
N LEU A 28 -12.12 -2.57 5.15
CA LEU A 28 -11.17 -1.59 4.62
C LEU A 28 -11.90 -0.48 3.85
N LYS A 29 -12.13 0.71 4.42
CA LYS A 29 -12.83 1.81 3.71
C LYS A 29 -11.92 2.70 2.86
N ARG A 30 -11.05 2.12 2.02
CA ARG A 30 -10.10 2.89 1.21
C ARG A 30 -9.82 2.25 -0.14
N GLU A 31 -9.65 3.08 -1.16
CA GLU A 31 -9.13 2.66 -2.46
C GLU A 31 -7.66 2.28 -2.34
N ILE A 32 -7.23 1.30 -3.13
CA ILE A 32 -5.84 0.85 -3.17
C ILE A 32 -5.27 1.04 -4.57
N LEU A 33 -3.99 1.38 -4.62
CA LEU A 33 -3.22 1.41 -5.85
C LEU A 33 -2.46 0.10 -6.00
N CYS A 34 -2.57 -0.53 -7.16
CA CYS A 34 -1.93 -1.79 -7.48
C CYS A 34 -0.86 -1.60 -8.55
N ASP A 35 0.33 -2.14 -8.29
CA ASP A 35 1.33 -2.41 -9.32
C ASP A 35 1.14 -3.84 -9.83
N THR A 36 0.81 -3.94 -11.11
CA THR A 36 0.40 -5.18 -11.77
C THR A 36 1.53 -5.82 -12.58
N GLN A 37 2.72 -5.20 -12.65
CA GLN A 37 3.80 -5.61 -13.53
C GLN A 37 5.10 -5.94 -12.80
N THR A 38 5.49 -5.13 -11.81
CA THR A 38 6.77 -5.28 -11.11
C THR A 38 6.86 -6.65 -10.46
N ASP A 39 7.94 -7.39 -10.73
CA ASP A 39 8.19 -8.71 -10.13
C ASP A 39 7.01 -9.69 -10.26
N GLY A 40 6.31 -9.64 -11.39
CA GLY A 40 5.14 -10.48 -11.65
C GLY A 40 3.80 -9.91 -11.17
N GLY A 41 3.81 -8.66 -10.67
CA GLY A 41 2.65 -7.87 -10.27
C GLY A 41 2.07 -8.24 -8.91
N ARG A 42 0.81 -7.86 -8.70
CA ARG A 42 0.02 -8.14 -7.48
C ARG A 42 0.50 -7.38 -6.23
N TRP A 43 1.17 -6.25 -6.43
CA TRP A 43 1.65 -5.41 -5.34
C TRP A 43 0.63 -4.35 -4.97
N THR A 44 0.26 -4.28 -3.70
CA THR A 44 -0.48 -3.13 -3.15
C THR A 44 0.51 -2.06 -2.74
N ILE A 45 0.41 -0.88 -3.35
CA ILE A 45 1.26 0.27 -2.99
C ILE A 45 0.70 0.90 -1.71
N ILE A 46 1.43 0.77 -0.61
CA ILE A 46 1.07 1.33 0.70
C ILE A 46 1.62 2.73 0.94
N GLN A 47 2.68 3.12 0.20
CA GLN A 47 3.31 4.42 0.24
C GLN A 47 3.90 4.75 -1.13
N ARG A 48 3.79 6.01 -1.56
CA ARG A 48 4.49 6.48 -2.77
C ARG A 48 5.05 7.88 -2.58
N ARG A 49 6.28 8.12 -3.08
CA ARG A 49 6.93 9.44 -3.21
C ARG A 49 7.44 9.63 -4.63
N THR A 50 6.93 10.64 -5.32
CA THR A 50 7.19 10.93 -6.74
C THR A 50 7.25 12.43 -7.04
N LYS A 51 6.28 13.20 -6.58
CA LYS A 51 6.12 14.62 -6.91
C LYS A 51 6.68 15.55 -5.83
N GLY A 52 6.69 15.11 -4.57
CA GLY A 52 7.17 15.90 -3.43
C GLY A 52 6.20 17.00 -2.97
N ASP A 53 4.95 16.95 -3.42
CA ASP A 53 3.89 17.95 -3.16
C ASP A 53 3.06 17.66 -1.89
N VAL A 54 3.18 16.47 -1.32
CA VAL A 54 2.50 16.09 -0.08
C VAL A 54 3.49 16.10 1.08
N PHE A 55 3.16 16.84 2.14
CA PHE A 55 3.91 16.82 3.39
C PHE A 55 3.68 15.52 4.16
N PHE A 56 4.77 14.83 4.51
CA PHE A 56 4.76 13.62 5.33
C PHE A 56 5.01 13.90 6.82
N ASN A 57 5.40 15.12 7.19
CA ASN A 57 5.43 15.51 8.60
C ASN A 57 3.99 15.75 9.08
N ARG A 58 3.37 14.70 9.62
CA ARG A 58 1.94 14.66 9.97
C ARG A 58 1.75 14.07 11.36
N ASP A 59 0.59 14.36 11.94
CA ASP A 59 0.19 13.81 13.23
C ASP A 59 -0.22 12.34 13.14
N TRP A 60 -0.47 11.77 14.31
CA TRP A 60 -0.85 10.38 14.46
C TRP A 60 -2.14 10.03 13.72
N ALA A 61 -3.18 10.86 13.85
CA ALA A 61 -4.47 10.65 13.22
C ALA A 61 -4.33 10.57 11.69
N SER A 62 -3.53 11.46 11.10
CA SER A 62 -3.23 11.42 9.66
C SER A 62 -2.56 10.10 9.25
N TYR A 63 -1.60 9.59 10.01
CA TYR A 63 -0.95 8.31 9.71
C TYR A 63 -1.87 7.11 9.93
N ARG A 64 -2.74 7.16 10.93
CA ARG A 64 -3.76 6.15 11.20
C ARG A 64 -4.73 6.03 10.03
N GLU A 65 -5.30 7.16 9.62
CA GLU A 65 -6.30 7.21 8.56
C GLU A 65 -5.66 7.03 7.18
N GLY A 66 -4.56 7.72 6.91
CA GLY A 66 -3.86 7.81 5.62
C GLY A 66 -4.13 9.14 4.91
N PHE A 67 -3.18 9.61 4.10
CA PHE A 67 -3.22 10.94 3.47
C PHE A 67 -2.59 10.94 2.06
N GLY A 68 -2.81 12.02 1.32
CA GLY A 68 -2.32 12.17 -0.06
C GLY A 68 -3.28 11.61 -1.11
N LYS A 69 -2.80 11.42 -2.34
CA LYS A 69 -3.59 10.92 -3.48
C LYS A 69 -2.89 9.79 -4.21
N LEU A 70 -3.66 8.80 -4.67
CA LEU A 70 -3.13 7.62 -5.35
C LEU A 70 -2.41 7.94 -6.68
N ASP A 71 -2.75 9.07 -7.31
CA ASP A 71 -2.08 9.57 -8.53
C ASP A 71 -0.81 10.41 -8.25
N GLY A 72 -0.39 10.51 -6.99
CA GLY A 72 0.75 11.32 -6.54
C GLY A 72 1.48 10.71 -5.36
N ASP A 73 1.77 11.55 -4.38
CA ASP A 73 2.40 11.13 -3.13
C ASP A 73 1.32 10.78 -2.10
N PHE A 74 1.46 9.64 -1.42
CA PHE A 74 0.48 9.22 -0.43
C PHE A 74 1.01 8.24 0.61
N TRP A 75 0.27 8.14 1.71
CA TRP A 75 0.33 7.08 2.71
C TRP A 75 -1.04 6.41 2.80
N LEU A 76 -1.10 5.09 2.63
CA LEU A 76 -2.38 4.37 2.60
C LEU A 76 -3.12 4.44 3.95
N GLY A 77 -2.40 4.56 5.06
CA GLY A 77 -2.98 4.59 6.40
C GLY A 77 -2.69 3.32 7.19
N ASN A 78 -2.35 3.47 8.46
CA ASN A 78 -1.95 2.35 9.31
C ASN A 78 -3.10 1.35 9.51
N GLU A 79 -4.34 1.81 9.64
CA GLU A 79 -5.50 0.91 9.73
C GLU A 79 -5.66 0.08 8.46
N ALA A 80 -5.48 0.71 7.30
CA ALA A 80 -5.58 0.01 6.03
C ALA A 80 -4.50 -1.07 5.88
N ILE A 81 -3.26 -0.74 6.24
CA ILE A 81 -2.12 -1.65 6.19
C ILE A 81 -2.27 -2.77 7.24
N LEU A 82 -2.76 -2.47 8.44
CA LEU A 82 -3.08 -3.47 9.46
C LEU A 82 -4.09 -4.48 8.93
N ILE A 83 -5.19 -4.01 8.33
CA ILE A 83 -6.24 -4.89 7.78
C ILE A 83 -5.65 -5.77 6.67
N LEU A 84 -4.85 -5.20 5.76
CA LEU A 84 -4.19 -5.97 4.69
C LEU A 84 -3.33 -7.09 5.28
N THR A 85 -2.42 -6.74 6.19
CA THR A 85 -1.47 -7.69 6.79
C THR A 85 -2.10 -8.67 7.79
N TYR A 86 -3.30 -8.38 8.29
CA TYR A 86 -4.08 -9.29 9.13
C TYR A 86 -4.75 -10.41 8.32
N VAL A 87 -5.30 -10.08 7.15
CA VAL A 87 -6.07 -11.03 6.34
C VAL A 87 -5.22 -12.20 5.84
N GLN A 88 -3.97 -11.93 5.48
CA GLN A 88 -3.01 -12.94 5.03
C GLN A 88 -1.58 -12.47 5.28
N PRO A 89 -0.58 -13.38 5.36
CA PRO A 89 0.83 -13.00 5.36
C PRO A 89 1.19 -12.22 4.10
N HIS A 90 1.98 -11.15 4.27
CA HIS A 90 2.47 -10.33 3.17
C HIS A 90 3.99 -10.19 3.22
N GLU A 91 4.62 -10.14 2.06
CA GLU A 91 5.98 -9.65 1.90
C GLU A 91 5.98 -8.12 1.69
N LEU A 92 7.10 -7.48 2.01
CA LEU A 92 7.30 -6.05 1.75
C LEU A 92 8.43 -5.87 0.75
N ARG A 93 8.16 -5.07 -0.27
CA ARG A 93 9.15 -4.56 -1.23
C ARG A 93 9.26 -3.05 -1.09
N VAL A 94 10.48 -2.55 -0.96
CA VAL A 94 10.78 -1.11 -0.91
C VAL A 94 11.62 -0.78 -2.13
N GLU A 95 11.14 0.18 -2.94
CA GLU A 95 11.87 0.67 -4.11
C GLU A 95 12.33 2.11 -3.88
N ILE A 96 13.57 2.38 -4.25
CA ILE A 96 14.18 3.71 -4.12
C ILE A 96 14.88 4.05 -5.43
N GLN A 97 14.62 5.25 -5.94
CA GLN A 97 15.36 5.81 -7.06
C GLN A 97 16.31 6.89 -6.54
N SER A 98 17.60 6.79 -6.89
CA SER A 98 18.63 7.75 -6.50
C SER A 98 19.68 7.88 -7.60
N GLY A 99 19.98 9.12 -8.01
CA GLY A 99 20.98 9.40 -9.06
C GLY A 99 20.69 8.71 -10.39
N GLY A 100 19.42 8.59 -10.78
CA GLY A 100 18.99 7.91 -12.00
C GLY A 100 19.02 6.37 -11.95
N LYS A 101 19.40 5.78 -10.81
CA LYS A 101 19.42 4.32 -10.60
C LYS A 101 18.28 3.90 -9.69
N ALA A 102 17.69 2.74 -9.98
CA ALA A 102 16.67 2.10 -9.16
C ALA A 102 17.31 1.01 -8.27
N TYR A 103 16.89 0.97 -7.02
CA TYR A 103 17.28 -0.02 -6.02
C TYR A 103 16.03 -0.60 -5.37
N PHE A 104 16.11 -1.84 -4.90
CA PHE A 104 15.02 -2.43 -4.13
C PHE A 104 15.54 -3.28 -2.96
N ALA A 105 14.72 -3.39 -1.92
CA ALA A 105 14.88 -4.32 -0.82
C ALA A 105 13.60 -5.15 -0.66
N ARG A 106 13.73 -6.42 -0.29
CA ARG A 106 12.61 -7.34 -0.02
C ARG A 106 12.71 -7.91 1.38
N TYR A 107 11.57 -7.99 2.04
CA TYR A 107 11.40 -8.58 3.36
C TYR A 107 10.33 -9.66 3.26
N ALA A 108 10.68 -10.89 3.65
CA ALA A 108 9.80 -12.04 3.48
C ALA A 108 8.52 -11.99 4.34
N SER A 109 8.52 -11.19 5.41
CA SER A 109 7.38 -11.04 6.30
C SER A 109 7.23 -9.59 6.72
N PHE A 110 6.02 -9.06 6.57
CA PHE A 110 5.63 -7.73 7.01
C PHE A 110 4.24 -7.76 7.61
N LYS A 111 4.12 -7.21 8.81
CA LYS A 111 2.87 -7.13 9.55
C LYS A 111 2.88 -5.87 10.42
N LEU A 112 1.73 -5.22 10.50
CA LEU A 112 1.48 -4.21 11.52
C LEU A 112 0.69 -4.85 12.66
N GLU A 113 1.02 -4.47 13.89
CA GLU A 113 0.21 -4.81 15.06
C GLU A 113 -0.81 -3.71 15.35
N SER A 114 -1.67 -3.97 16.34
CA SER A 114 -2.77 -3.10 16.68
C SER A 114 -2.30 -1.75 17.27
N GLU A 115 -3.21 -0.80 17.39
CA GLU A 115 -2.85 0.49 18.01
C GLU A 115 -2.50 0.41 19.48
N SER A 116 -3.00 -0.61 20.17
CA SER A 116 -2.71 -0.86 21.57
C SER A 116 -1.28 -1.34 21.82
N ASP A 117 -0.56 -1.76 20.77
CA ASP A 117 0.78 -2.35 20.86
C ASP A 117 1.91 -1.34 20.53
N LYS A 118 1.62 -0.02 20.62
CA LYS A 118 2.55 1.07 20.27
C LYS A 118 3.35 1.61 21.44
#